data_AF-A0A2P6NTE1-F1
#
_entry.id   AF-A0A2P6NTE1-F1
#
_cell.length_a   1.000
_cell.length_b   1.000
_cell.length_c   1.000
_cell.angle_alpha   90.00
_cell.angle_beta   90.00
_cell.angle_gamma   90.00
#
_symmetry.space_group_name_H-M   'P 1'
#
loop_
_entity.id
_entity.type
_entity.pdbx_description
1 polymer ?
#
loop_
_entity_poly.entity_id
_entity_poly.type
_entity_poly.pdbx_seq_one_letter_code
_entity_poly.pdbx_strand_id
1 'polypeptide(L)'
;MRAVSILSIVFVACVFGQGYRPTVVPPSSFAAQIFQQSSIPDYGKRSGMLYHDGKGKIASKVEDDMGDFGSWKEEEYSLLQADGTSIVYSNGTNGCTYRAAEKNKINYDLFSWILNEKVYFIPAGGEDYQGYPCDLWKRPNTSGKPGAGKFIETVCVSQWDPTVPAFHEQSEWNIKTFFLAFKPTTSFDNAFQPPQGCRPSNF
;
A
#
# COMPACT_ATOMS: atom_id res chain seq x y z
N MET A 1 -23.52 42.94 -11.69
CA MET A 1 -23.32 42.09 -10.48
C MET A 1 -23.30 40.62 -10.91
N ARG A 2 -22.11 39.99 -11.03
CA ARG A 2 -21.88 38.52 -11.18
C ARG A 2 -20.39 38.28 -11.52
N ALA A 3 -19.50 38.60 -10.61
CA ALA A 3 -18.07 38.26 -10.71
C ALA A 3 -17.44 37.94 -9.35
N VAL A 4 -18.21 38.04 -8.25
CA VAL A 4 -17.69 37.93 -6.88
C VAL A 4 -17.78 36.48 -6.36
N SER A 5 -18.52 35.59 -7.02
CA SER A 5 -18.77 34.23 -6.48
C SER A 5 -17.75 33.16 -6.88
N ILE A 6 -16.92 33.37 -7.91
CA ILE A 6 -15.94 32.35 -8.36
C ILE A 6 -14.57 32.57 -7.67
N LEU A 7 -14.18 33.83 -7.42
CA LEU A 7 -12.90 34.14 -6.78
C LEU A 7 -12.84 33.66 -5.32
N SER A 8 -13.97 33.67 -4.61
CA SER A 8 -14.06 33.24 -3.21
C SER A 8 -13.91 31.73 -3.03
N ILE A 9 -14.34 30.91 -3.99
CA ILE A 9 -14.20 29.44 -3.94
C ILE A 9 -12.73 29.04 -4.17
N VAL A 10 -12.03 29.75 -5.05
CA VAL A 10 -10.59 29.51 -5.30
C VAL A 10 -9.72 29.96 -4.13
N PHE A 11 -10.08 31.05 -3.44
CA PHE A 11 -9.36 31.48 -2.24
C PHE A 11 -9.55 30.54 -1.04
N VAL A 12 -10.74 29.97 -0.85
CA VAL A 12 -10.95 28.93 0.17
C VAL A 12 -10.13 27.67 -0.18
N ALA A 13 -10.12 27.23 -1.43
CA ALA A 13 -9.28 26.10 -1.86
C ALA A 13 -7.77 26.34 -1.65
N CYS A 14 -7.29 27.57 -1.86
CA CYS A 14 -5.86 27.90 -1.70
C CYS A 14 -5.43 28.16 -0.25
N VAL A 15 -6.30 28.71 0.62
CA VAL A 15 -5.95 29.04 2.02
C VAL A 15 -6.03 27.82 2.94
N PHE A 16 -6.93 26.88 2.68
CA PHE A 16 -7.00 25.62 3.45
C PHE A 16 -5.91 24.60 3.04
N GLY A 17 -5.34 24.73 1.84
CA GLY A 17 -4.29 23.82 1.32
C GLY A 17 -2.92 23.95 1.99
N GLN A 18 -2.67 25.01 2.78
CA GLN A 18 -1.39 25.20 3.49
C GLN A 18 -1.43 24.81 4.98
N GLY A 19 -2.61 24.61 5.56
CA GLY A 19 -2.78 24.31 7.00
C GLY A 19 -3.14 22.87 7.35
N TYR A 20 -3.66 22.09 6.40
CA TYR A 20 -4.07 20.70 6.62
C TYR A 20 -2.94 19.72 6.30
N ARG A 21 -1.91 19.69 7.18
CA ARG A 21 -0.97 18.57 7.21
C ARG A 21 -1.67 17.39 7.90
N PRO A 22 -1.59 16.16 7.36
CA PRO A 22 -2.03 14.99 8.10
C PRO A 22 -1.37 14.95 9.49
N THR A 23 -2.18 14.87 10.54
CA THR A 23 -1.73 14.77 11.94
C THR A 23 -1.82 13.34 12.48
N VAL A 24 -2.47 12.46 11.72
CA VAL A 24 -2.66 11.04 12.00
C VAL A 24 -2.44 10.24 10.73
N VAL A 25 -2.17 8.94 10.90
CA VAL A 25 -1.94 8.01 9.79
C VAL A 25 -2.59 6.67 10.09
N PRO A 26 -2.85 5.86 9.05
CA PRO A 26 -3.14 4.46 9.25
C PRO A 26 -2.06 3.76 10.08
N PRO A 27 -2.45 2.89 11.03
CA PRO A 27 -1.51 2.11 11.81
C PRO A 27 -0.59 1.28 10.94
N SER A 28 0.69 1.24 11.29
CA SER A 28 1.68 0.39 10.59
C SER A 28 1.47 -1.10 10.89
N SER A 29 0.76 -1.45 11.96
CA SER A 29 0.44 -2.83 12.36
C SER A 29 -1.03 -3.14 12.14
N PHE A 30 -1.35 -4.02 11.19
CA PHE A 30 -2.71 -4.28 10.76
C PHE A 30 -2.89 -5.65 10.10
N ALA A 31 -4.14 -6.11 10.09
CA ALA A 31 -4.63 -7.16 9.21
C ALA A 31 -5.69 -6.55 8.29
N ALA A 32 -5.64 -6.86 7.01
CA ALA A 32 -6.59 -6.34 6.05
C ALA A 32 -7.00 -7.37 5.00
N GLN A 33 -8.28 -7.38 4.64
CA GLN A 33 -8.69 -7.94 3.35
C GLN A 33 -8.32 -6.95 2.25
N ILE A 34 -7.65 -7.42 1.21
CA ILE A 34 -7.15 -6.59 0.11
C ILE A 34 -7.65 -7.07 -1.25
N PHE A 35 -7.70 -6.13 -2.18
CA PHE A 35 -7.80 -6.36 -3.61
C PHE A 35 -6.73 -5.51 -4.30
N GLN A 36 -5.83 -6.13 -5.06
CA GLN A 36 -4.78 -5.45 -5.81
C GLN A 36 -5.06 -5.52 -7.29
N GLN A 37 -4.80 -4.41 -7.96
CA GLN A 37 -4.88 -4.28 -9.39
C GLN A 37 -3.65 -3.53 -9.88
N SER A 38 -3.05 -4.02 -10.95
CA SER A 38 -2.02 -3.29 -11.69
C SER A 38 -2.66 -2.43 -12.78
N SER A 39 -2.08 -1.27 -13.06
CA SER A 39 -2.45 -0.50 -14.25
C SER A 39 -1.74 -1.00 -15.52
N ILE A 40 -0.83 -1.97 -15.40
CA ILE A 40 -0.20 -2.64 -16.53
C ILE A 40 -1.17 -3.72 -17.05
N PRO A 41 -1.58 -3.67 -18.34
CA PRO A 41 -2.37 -4.73 -18.95
C PRO A 41 -1.70 -6.09 -18.74
N ASP A 42 -2.50 -7.15 -18.55
CA ASP A 42 -2.06 -8.54 -18.36
C ASP A 42 -1.45 -8.88 -16.98
N TYR A 43 -1.27 -7.91 -16.09
CA TYR A 43 -1.01 -8.22 -14.69
C TYR A 43 -2.31 -8.66 -14.00
N GLY A 44 -2.26 -9.86 -13.42
CA GLY A 44 -3.39 -10.45 -12.70
C GLY A 44 -3.92 -9.59 -11.55
N LYS A 45 -5.17 -9.88 -11.17
CA LYS A 45 -5.77 -9.36 -9.96
C LYS A 45 -5.35 -10.25 -8.79
N ARG A 46 -5.10 -9.65 -7.64
CA ARG A 46 -4.73 -10.39 -6.42
C ARG A 46 -5.70 -10.03 -5.31
N SER A 47 -6.28 -11.02 -4.63
CA SER A 47 -7.21 -10.75 -3.54
C SER A 47 -7.05 -11.72 -2.38
N GLY A 48 -7.28 -11.26 -1.15
CA GLY A 48 -7.14 -12.11 0.02
C GLY A 48 -6.78 -11.32 1.27
N MET A 49 -6.00 -11.94 2.15
CA MET A 49 -5.58 -11.33 3.42
C MET A 49 -4.14 -10.84 3.35
N LEU A 50 -3.90 -9.65 3.90
CA LEU A 50 -2.59 -9.07 4.14
C LEU A 50 -2.42 -8.81 5.64
N TYR A 51 -1.29 -9.25 6.18
CA TYR A 51 -0.87 -9.05 7.56
C TYR A 51 0.43 -8.29 7.56
N HIS A 52 0.53 -7.28 8.40
CA HIS A 52 1.68 -6.39 8.44
C HIS A 52 1.93 -5.99 9.88
N ASP A 53 3.11 -6.28 10.44
CA ASP A 53 3.39 -6.00 11.86
C ASP A 53 3.95 -4.59 12.11
N GLY A 54 4.33 -3.87 11.05
CA GLY A 54 4.90 -2.53 11.12
C GLY A 54 6.36 -2.48 11.58
N LYS A 55 7.03 -3.63 11.73
CA LYS A 55 8.35 -3.75 12.37
C LYS A 55 9.33 -4.65 11.62
N GLY A 56 8.84 -5.53 10.75
CA GLY A 56 9.71 -6.45 10.01
C GLY A 56 9.05 -7.72 9.49
N LYS A 57 7.72 -7.85 9.56
CA LYS A 57 7.00 -9.02 9.09
C LYS A 57 5.80 -8.61 8.25
N ILE A 58 5.75 -9.17 7.06
CA ILE A 58 4.60 -9.07 6.16
C ILE A 58 4.24 -10.49 5.78
N ALA A 59 2.96 -10.82 5.81
CA ALA A 59 2.45 -12.06 5.25
C ALA A 59 1.20 -11.78 4.43
N SER A 60 1.05 -12.47 3.31
CA SER A 60 -0.15 -12.44 2.50
C SER A 60 -0.64 -13.85 2.23
N LYS A 61 -1.95 -14.01 2.17
CA LYS A 61 -2.62 -15.25 1.76
C LYS A 61 -3.68 -14.86 0.75
N VAL A 62 -3.38 -15.07 -0.51
CA VAL A 62 -4.08 -14.47 -1.63
C VAL A 62 -4.41 -15.50 -2.69
N GLU A 63 -5.39 -15.16 -3.51
CA GLU A 63 -5.64 -15.77 -4.79
C GLU A 63 -5.24 -14.77 -5.87
N ASP A 64 -4.34 -15.21 -6.74
CA ASP A 64 -3.91 -14.52 -7.94
C ASP A 64 -4.75 -15.03 -9.12
N ASP A 65 -5.36 -14.12 -9.86
CA ASP A 65 -6.18 -14.37 -11.04
C ASP A 65 -5.57 -13.65 -12.24
N MET A 66 -5.00 -14.41 -13.17
CA MET A 66 -4.39 -13.89 -14.41
C MET A 66 -5.32 -14.07 -15.63
N GLY A 67 -6.63 -14.16 -15.42
CA GLY A 67 -7.61 -14.30 -16.50
C GLY A 67 -7.46 -15.64 -17.23
N ASP A 68 -7.07 -15.60 -18.49
CA ASP A 68 -6.93 -16.79 -19.34
C ASP A 68 -5.85 -17.77 -18.86
N PHE A 69 -4.89 -17.30 -18.04
CA PHE A 69 -3.85 -18.14 -17.43
C PHE A 69 -4.33 -18.87 -16.17
N GLY A 70 -5.56 -18.63 -15.73
CA GLY A 70 -6.18 -19.23 -14.56
C GLY A 70 -5.91 -18.50 -13.25
N SER A 71 -6.39 -19.10 -12.16
CA SER A 71 -6.16 -18.62 -10.80
C SER A 71 -5.41 -19.63 -9.94
N TRP A 72 -4.63 -19.14 -8.98
CA TRP A 72 -3.97 -19.97 -7.98
C TRP A 72 -3.88 -19.28 -6.64
N LYS A 73 -3.75 -20.08 -5.59
CA LYS A 73 -3.51 -19.57 -4.23
C LYS A 73 -2.02 -19.42 -4.00
N GLU A 74 -1.65 -18.29 -3.41
CA GLU A 74 -0.29 -17.97 -3.03
C GLU A 74 -0.27 -17.47 -1.59
N GLU A 75 0.71 -17.97 -0.82
CA GLU A 75 1.08 -17.40 0.47
C GLU A 75 2.49 -16.82 0.34
N GLU A 76 2.66 -15.54 0.69
CA GLU A 76 3.98 -14.89 0.72
C GLU A 76 4.29 -14.42 2.13
N TYR A 77 5.55 -14.56 2.55
CA TYR A 77 6.03 -14.11 3.85
C TYR A 77 7.34 -13.35 3.66
N SER A 78 7.37 -12.07 3.99
CA SER A 78 8.60 -11.25 4.01
C SER A 78 9.02 -11.01 5.45
N LEU A 79 10.20 -11.51 5.83
CA LEU A 79 10.72 -11.47 7.19
C LEU A 79 12.07 -10.75 7.25
N LEU A 80 12.12 -9.63 7.96
CA LEU A 80 13.33 -8.87 8.25
C LEU A 80 14.27 -9.68 9.14
N GLN A 81 15.53 -9.77 8.73
CA GLN A 81 16.61 -10.42 9.45
C GLN A 81 17.38 -9.41 10.30
N ALA A 82 18.14 -9.89 11.30
CA ALA A 82 18.89 -9.03 12.22
C ALA A 82 19.97 -8.18 11.54
N ASP A 83 20.48 -8.59 10.37
CA ASP A 83 21.47 -7.85 9.58
C ASP A 83 20.86 -6.74 8.68
N GLY A 84 19.52 -6.63 8.68
CA GLY A 84 18.75 -5.70 7.88
C GLY A 84 18.38 -6.20 6.49
N THR A 85 18.76 -7.43 6.11
CA THR A 85 18.24 -8.10 4.91
C THR A 85 16.85 -8.69 5.18
N SER A 86 16.15 -9.13 4.14
CA SER A 86 14.87 -9.83 4.31
C SER A 86 14.90 -11.18 3.63
N ILE A 87 14.20 -12.16 4.19
CA ILE A 87 13.92 -13.43 3.52
C ILE A 87 12.46 -13.41 3.08
N VAL A 88 12.23 -13.68 1.80
CA VAL A 88 10.90 -13.81 1.21
C VAL A 88 10.64 -15.29 0.97
N TYR A 89 9.61 -15.83 1.62
CA TYR A 89 9.09 -17.16 1.39
C TYR A 89 7.85 -17.06 0.52
N SER A 90 7.75 -17.91 -0.50
CA SER A 90 6.58 -17.99 -1.38
C SER A 90 6.11 -19.43 -1.43
N ASN A 91 4.84 -19.66 -1.18
CA ASN A 91 4.23 -20.99 -1.20
C ASN A 91 2.97 -20.96 -2.08
N GLY A 92 2.95 -21.82 -3.09
CA GLY A 92 1.82 -21.94 -4.00
C GLY A 92 1.81 -23.31 -4.67
N THR A 93 1.27 -23.39 -5.88
CA THR A 93 1.10 -24.64 -6.63
C THR A 93 2.41 -25.42 -6.85
N ASN A 94 3.55 -24.72 -6.95
CA ASN A 94 4.86 -25.31 -7.21
C ASN A 94 5.67 -25.66 -5.95
N GLY A 95 5.01 -25.66 -4.79
CA GLY A 95 5.61 -25.86 -3.48
C GLY A 95 6.21 -24.59 -2.87
N CYS A 96 6.83 -24.73 -1.70
CA CYS A 96 7.41 -23.59 -0.99
C CYS A 96 8.86 -23.33 -1.40
N THR A 97 9.17 -22.08 -1.74
CA THR A 97 10.54 -21.59 -1.95
C THR A 97 10.86 -20.39 -1.07
N TYR A 98 12.15 -20.05 -0.94
CA TYR A 98 12.58 -18.81 -0.32
C TYR A 98 13.73 -18.14 -1.07
N ARG A 99 13.83 -16.82 -0.96
CA ARG A 99 14.93 -16.02 -1.49
C ARG A 99 15.31 -14.90 -0.53
N ALA A 100 16.57 -14.49 -0.56
CA ALA A 100 16.98 -13.25 0.10
C ALA A 100 16.54 -12.06 -0.76
N ALA A 101 16.01 -11.03 -0.12
CA ALA A 101 15.85 -9.71 -0.70
C ALA A 101 17.01 -8.82 -0.25
N GLU A 102 17.44 -7.93 -1.14
CA GLU A 102 18.47 -6.95 -0.84
C GLU A 102 18.10 -6.09 0.37
N LYS A 103 19.12 -5.54 1.03
CA LYS A 103 18.94 -4.67 2.19
C LYS A 103 18.05 -3.46 1.83
N ASN A 104 17.09 -3.15 2.70
CA ASN A 104 16.16 -2.03 2.56
C ASN A 104 15.25 -2.08 1.32
N LYS A 105 15.12 -3.24 0.66
CA LYS A 105 14.30 -3.38 -0.57
C LYS A 105 12.81 -3.55 -0.28
N ILE A 106 12.45 -3.93 0.95
CA ILE A 106 11.06 -4.13 1.39
C ILE A 106 10.74 -3.04 2.42
N ASN A 107 9.64 -2.32 2.20
CA ASN A 107 9.13 -1.35 3.16
C ASN A 107 8.17 -2.03 4.15
N TYR A 108 8.60 -2.13 5.41
CA TYR A 108 7.83 -2.67 6.54
C TYR A 108 7.06 -1.60 7.32
N ASP A 109 6.96 -0.39 6.79
CA ASP A 109 6.14 0.69 7.34
C ASP A 109 5.55 1.52 6.20
N LEU A 110 4.33 1.14 5.81
CA LEU A 110 3.66 1.70 4.64
C LEU A 110 3.25 3.17 4.81
N PHE A 111 3.11 3.67 6.04
CA PHE A 111 2.36 4.90 6.31
C PHE A 111 3.12 5.96 7.10
N SER A 112 4.22 5.64 7.80
CA SER A 112 4.90 6.65 8.64
C SER A 112 5.49 7.82 7.88
N TRP A 113 5.85 7.65 6.60
CA TRP A 113 6.32 8.75 5.76
C TRP A 113 5.33 9.91 5.70
N ILE A 114 4.03 9.66 5.90
CA ILE A 114 3.00 10.69 5.85
C ILE A 114 3.21 11.75 6.94
N LEU A 115 3.65 11.35 8.13
CA LEU A 115 3.95 12.30 9.22
C LEU A 115 5.37 12.83 9.15
N ASN A 116 6.31 12.05 8.62
CA ASN A 116 7.73 12.33 8.71
C ASN A 116 8.28 13.15 7.52
N GLU A 117 7.56 13.20 6.41
CA GLU A 117 8.03 13.81 5.17
C GLU A 117 7.10 14.90 4.64
N LYS A 118 7.49 15.51 3.51
CA LYS A 118 6.63 16.45 2.79
C LYS A 118 5.54 15.67 2.06
N VAL A 119 4.28 15.96 2.37
CA VAL A 119 3.10 15.30 1.77
C VAL A 119 2.26 16.32 1.03
N TYR A 120 1.74 15.93 -0.14
CA TYR A 120 0.67 16.66 -0.81
C TYR A 120 -0.68 16.09 -0.38
N PHE A 121 -1.54 16.97 0.15
CA PHE A 121 -2.88 16.63 0.62
C PHE A 121 -3.93 17.16 -0.37
N ILE A 122 -4.89 16.31 -0.77
CA ILE A 122 -6.01 16.69 -1.62
C ILE A 122 -7.29 16.12 -1.00
N PRO A 123 -8.12 16.96 -0.34
CA PRO A 123 -9.36 16.50 0.27
C PRO A 123 -10.35 16.05 -0.80
N ALA A 124 -11.05 14.94 -0.58
CA ALA A 124 -11.93 14.29 -1.56
C ALA A 124 -11.29 14.13 -2.94
N GLY A 125 -9.96 13.94 -2.99
CA GLY A 125 -9.20 13.93 -4.24
C GLY A 125 -9.27 12.62 -5.01
N GLY A 126 -9.78 11.55 -4.38
CA GLY A 126 -9.88 10.22 -4.95
C GLY A 126 -11.11 9.47 -4.46
N GLU A 127 -11.23 8.23 -4.89
CA GLU A 127 -12.34 7.34 -4.56
C GLU A 127 -11.84 5.96 -4.12
N ASP A 128 -12.56 5.34 -3.20
CA ASP A 128 -12.33 3.96 -2.77
C ASP A 128 -12.83 2.94 -3.81
N TYR A 129 -12.80 1.64 -3.47
CA TYR A 129 -13.26 0.58 -4.38
C TYR A 129 -14.76 0.66 -4.71
N GLN A 130 -15.57 1.26 -3.82
CA GLN A 130 -17.02 1.40 -3.97
C GLN A 130 -17.43 2.76 -4.57
N GLY A 131 -16.47 3.64 -4.89
CA GLY A 131 -16.71 4.97 -5.43
C GLY A 131 -16.99 6.03 -4.36
N TYR A 132 -16.75 5.74 -3.08
CA TYR A 132 -16.88 6.76 -2.02
C TYR A 132 -15.65 7.68 -2.01
N PRO A 133 -15.85 9.00 -1.81
CA PRO A 133 -14.75 9.95 -1.79
C PRO A 133 -13.79 9.66 -0.64
N CYS A 134 -12.50 9.84 -0.90
CA CYS A 134 -11.43 9.68 0.07
C CYS A 134 -10.37 10.79 -0.10
N ASP A 135 -9.67 11.09 0.99
CA ASP A 135 -8.64 12.13 1.00
C ASP A 135 -7.33 11.54 0.50
N LEU A 136 -6.70 12.20 -0.48
CA LEU A 136 -5.44 11.73 -1.06
C LEU A 136 -4.23 12.35 -0.38
N TRP A 137 -3.31 11.49 0.05
CA TRP A 137 -2.01 11.83 0.59
C TRP A 137 -0.93 11.30 -0.35
N LYS A 138 -0.13 12.19 -0.92
CA LYS A 138 0.85 11.83 -1.96
C LYS A 138 2.26 12.17 -1.52
N ARG A 139 3.15 11.19 -1.63
CA ARG A 139 4.59 11.35 -1.41
C ARG A 139 5.23 11.85 -2.70
N PRO A 140 5.78 13.08 -2.73
CA PRO A 140 6.40 13.62 -3.92
C PRO A 140 7.69 12.90 -4.26
N ASN A 141 7.94 12.78 -5.55
CA ASN A 141 9.22 12.30 -6.03
C ASN A 141 10.25 13.42 -5.97
N THR A 142 11.24 13.30 -5.09
CA THR A 142 12.31 14.30 -4.93
C THR A 142 13.59 13.92 -5.68
N SER A 143 13.60 12.79 -6.40
CA SER A 143 14.81 12.26 -7.05
C SER A 143 15.36 13.11 -8.20
N GLY A 144 14.58 14.07 -8.72
CA GLY A 144 15.00 14.98 -9.80
C GLY A 144 15.28 14.30 -11.14
N LYS A 145 15.05 12.98 -11.26
CA LYS A 145 15.31 12.21 -12.47
C LYS A 145 14.23 12.49 -13.53
N PRO A 146 14.61 12.83 -14.79
CA PRO A 146 13.65 12.97 -15.89
C PRO A 146 12.84 11.69 -16.07
N GLY A 147 11.51 11.80 -16.20
CA GLY A 147 10.60 10.65 -16.35
C GLY A 147 10.24 9.93 -15.05
N ALA A 148 10.86 10.29 -13.92
CA ALA A 148 10.41 9.81 -12.63
C ALA A 148 9.07 10.48 -12.32
N GLY A 149 7.99 9.68 -12.21
CA GLY A 149 6.63 10.19 -12.00
C GLY A 149 6.55 11.21 -10.87
N LYS A 150 5.53 12.08 -10.91
CA LYS A 150 5.38 13.21 -9.97
C LYS A 150 5.31 12.78 -8.49
N PHE A 151 4.82 11.57 -8.24
CA PHE A 151 4.68 10.99 -6.91
C PHE A 151 5.24 9.57 -6.92
N ILE A 152 5.75 9.12 -5.77
CA ILE A 152 6.27 7.74 -5.61
C ILE A 152 5.27 6.83 -4.90
N GLU A 153 4.48 7.38 -3.98
CA GLU A 153 3.47 6.68 -3.20
C GLU A 153 2.24 7.56 -3.06
N THR A 154 1.06 6.96 -3.17
CA THR A 154 -0.24 7.61 -2.91
C THR A 154 -1.05 6.75 -1.97
N VAL A 155 -1.59 7.35 -0.91
CA VAL A 155 -2.55 6.72 -0.01
C VAL A 155 -3.85 7.50 -0.10
N CYS A 156 -4.96 6.80 -0.21
CA CYS A 156 -6.28 7.39 0.01
C CYS A 156 -6.82 6.90 1.35
N VAL A 157 -7.32 7.82 2.18
CA VAL A 157 -7.90 7.48 3.48
C VAL A 157 -9.36 7.91 3.56
N SER A 158 -10.12 7.19 4.38
CA SER A 158 -11.52 7.54 4.63
C SER A 158 -11.65 8.97 5.19
N GLN A 159 -12.60 9.73 4.69
CA GLN A 159 -12.91 11.08 5.21
C GLN A 159 -13.53 11.03 6.61
N TRP A 160 -14.11 9.88 6.99
CA TRP A 160 -14.73 9.67 8.29
C TRP A 160 -13.71 9.27 9.35
N ASP A 161 -12.68 8.52 8.94
CA ASP A 161 -11.58 8.09 9.80
C ASP A 161 -10.28 8.05 9.00
N PRO A 162 -9.40 9.07 9.13
CA PRO A 162 -8.13 9.12 8.41
C PRO A 162 -7.11 8.05 8.86
N THR A 163 -7.43 7.25 9.87
CA THR A 163 -6.63 6.07 10.26
C THR A 163 -7.02 4.80 9.48
N VAL A 164 -8.05 4.88 8.64
CA VAL A 164 -8.51 3.78 7.79
C VAL A 164 -8.13 4.08 6.33
N PRO A 165 -7.17 3.34 5.76
CA PRO A 165 -6.80 3.49 4.36
C PRO A 165 -7.87 2.85 3.48
N ALA A 166 -8.27 3.54 2.42
CA ALA A 166 -9.09 3.01 1.34
C ALA A 166 -8.23 2.30 0.28
N PHE A 167 -7.11 2.92 -0.11
CA PHE A 167 -6.12 2.28 -0.96
C PHE A 167 -4.71 2.82 -0.74
N HIS A 168 -3.72 2.04 -1.17
CA HIS A 168 -2.32 2.42 -1.29
C HIS A 168 -1.82 2.09 -2.70
N GLU A 169 -1.13 3.02 -3.33
CA GLU A 169 -0.58 2.89 -4.68
C GLU A 169 0.92 3.20 -4.67
N GLN A 170 1.71 2.28 -5.22
CA GLN A 170 3.15 2.46 -5.42
C GLN A 170 3.45 2.68 -6.90
N SER A 171 3.95 3.86 -7.25
CA SER A 171 4.13 4.27 -8.65
C SER A 171 5.25 3.51 -9.37
N GLU A 172 6.24 2.99 -8.65
CA GLU A 172 7.31 2.17 -9.25
C GLU A 172 6.78 0.86 -9.84
N TRP A 173 5.81 0.24 -9.15
CA TRP A 173 5.26 -1.05 -9.52
C TRP A 173 3.93 -0.96 -10.28
N ASN A 174 3.34 0.24 -10.35
CA ASN A 174 2.01 0.46 -10.91
C ASN A 174 0.93 -0.41 -10.24
N ILE A 175 1.12 -0.74 -8.96
CA ILE A 175 0.20 -1.57 -8.18
C ILE A 175 -0.63 -0.67 -7.28
N LYS A 176 -1.95 -0.80 -7.38
CA LYS A 176 -2.93 -0.22 -6.47
C LYS A 176 -3.54 -1.31 -5.59
N THR A 177 -3.36 -1.18 -4.28
CA THR A 177 -3.90 -2.07 -3.25
C THR A 177 -5.08 -1.40 -2.57
N PHE A 178 -6.29 -1.89 -2.80
CA PHE A 178 -7.48 -1.49 -2.07
C PHE A 178 -7.59 -2.29 -0.77
N PHE A 179 -7.95 -1.61 0.32
CA PHE A 179 -8.21 -2.24 1.62
C PHE A 179 -9.72 -2.31 1.83
N LEU A 180 -10.27 -3.52 1.80
CA LEU A 180 -11.70 -3.78 1.89
C LEU A 180 -12.18 -3.93 3.34
N ALA A 181 -11.35 -4.51 4.20
CA ALA A 181 -11.62 -4.67 5.62
C ALA A 181 -10.33 -4.47 6.42
N PHE A 182 -10.02 -3.23 6.77
CA PHE A 182 -8.80 -2.87 7.50
C PHE A 182 -9.00 -2.91 9.00
N LYS A 183 -8.12 -3.61 9.72
CA LYS A 183 -8.16 -3.70 11.18
C LYS A 183 -6.77 -3.50 11.79
N PRO A 184 -6.56 -2.42 12.57
CA PRO A 184 -5.36 -2.29 13.39
C PRO A 184 -5.25 -3.47 14.35
N THR A 185 -4.08 -4.09 14.43
CA THR A 185 -3.83 -5.21 15.35
C THR A 185 -2.34 -5.35 15.63
N THR A 186 -2.03 -5.82 16.83
CA THR A 186 -0.67 -6.26 17.22
C THR A 186 -0.61 -7.76 17.48
N SER A 187 -1.75 -8.46 17.36
CA SER A 187 -1.86 -9.92 17.50
C SER A 187 -2.13 -10.54 16.14
N PHE A 188 -1.30 -11.51 15.78
CA PHE A 188 -1.27 -12.12 14.45
C PHE A 188 -1.28 -13.65 14.49
N ASP A 189 -1.45 -14.25 15.67
CA ASP A 189 -1.35 -15.70 15.89
C ASP A 189 -0.13 -16.28 15.14
N ASN A 190 -0.35 -17.22 14.21
CA ASN A 190 0.68 -17.85 13.38
C ASN A 190 0.80 -17.24 11.97
N ALA A 191 0.25 -16.04 11.72
CA ALA A 191 0.17 -15.47 10.37
C ALA A 191 1.54 -15.22 9.72
N PHE A 192 2.62 -15.09 10.51
CA PHE A 192 3.98 -14.87 10.02
C PHE A 192 4.86 -16.13 10.03
N GLN A 193 4.29 -17.31 10.24
CA GLN A 193 5.04 -18.57 10.20
C GLN A 193 5.00 -19.13 8.77
N PRO A 194 6.11 -19.10 8.02
CA PRO A 194 6.14 -19.73 6.70
C PRO A 194 6.00 -21.25 6.82
N PRO A 195 5.55 -21.95 5.77
CA PRO A 195 5.51 -23.40 5.73
C PRO A 195 6.88 -24.04 6.02
N GLN A 196 6.86 -25.24 6.58
CA GLN A 196 8.10 -26.01 6.75
C GLN A 196 8.59 -26.58 5.42
N GLY A 197 9.90 -26.77 5.29
CA GLY A 197 10.50 -27.45 4.13
C GLY A 197 10.63 -26.59 2.87
N CYS A 198 10.57 -25.25 2.99
CA CYS A 198 10.83 -24.36 1.87
C CYS A 198 12.28 -24.52 1.38
N ARG A 199 12.46 -24.61 0.05
CA ARG A 199 13.78 -24.74 -0.59
C ARG A 199 14.27 -23.38 -1.15
N PRO A 200 15.58 -23.17 -1.35
CA PRO A 200 16.06 -21.97 -2.03
C PRO A 200 15.41 -21.82 -3.41
N SER A 201 15.13 -20.58 -3.80
CA SER A 201 14.64 -20.28 -5.14
C SER A 201 15.77 -20.34 -6.16
N ASN A 202 15.53 -20.99 -7.31
CA ASN A 202 16.54 -21.18 -8.37
C ASN A 202 16.64 -20.00 -9.35
N PHE A 203 16.33 -18.77 -8.93
CA PHE A 203 16.37 -17.59 -9.80
C PHE A 203 17.77 -16.98 -9.87
#